data_AF-A0A2V6PPH1-F1
#
_entry.id   AF-A0A2V6PPH1-F1
#
_cell.length_a   1.000
_cell.length_b   1.000
_cell.length_c   1.000
_cell.angle_alpha   90.00
_cell.angle_beta   90.00
_cell.angle_gamma   90.00
#
_symmetry.space_group_name_H-M   'P 1'
#
loop_
_entity.id
_entity.type
_entity.pdbx_description
1 polymer ?
#
loop_
_entity_poly.entity_id
_entity_poly.type
_entity_poly.pdbx_seq_one_letter_code
_entity_poly.pdbx_strand_id
1 'polypeptide(L)'
;MSDRMKDTNRISIVSRSSPVPVENGERTRLGCGSTRLASNLRRARRRFESFVLRCRAAGGRGVRRNGRGRACSPYVVAPPAAWLTLVVALLAFQITLAAAENALPPLRPPAVPLITHDPYFSIWSPADKLTDADTVHWTGKPHRLRCQVLIDGKVFRLMGEEAGGSALSQTGLEVLPTRTIYTFAESGVLLKLTFMWPALPWDIDVLSRPVTYVTWEAEAMDGKEHRIFVAVVASAELAVNTPDQEVVWDSRKVGELTTLKIGSKEQPVLAKKGDD
;
A
#
# COMPACT_ATOMS: atom_id res chain seq x y z
N MET A 1 -5.33 23.47 30.07
CA MET A 1 -4.78 23.03 28.76
C MET A 1 -3.63 22.05 28.98
N SER A 2 -3.86 21.00 29.78
CA SER A 2 -2.85 20.02 30.20
C SER A 2 -3.57 18.73 30.61
N ASP A 3 -4.30 18.11 29.67
CA ASP A 3 -4.92 16.80 29.94
C ASP A 3 -5.06 15.92 28.70
N ARG A 4 -4.27 16.18 27.66
CA ARG A 4 -4.40 15.52 26.35
C ARG A 4 -3.14 14.76 25.90
N MET A 5 -2.37 14.23 26.86
CA MET A 5 -1.12 13.52 26.55
C MET A 5 -0.87 12.35 27.51
N LYS A 6 -1.80 11.38 27.54
CA LYS A 6 -1.66 10.11 28.29
C LYS A 6 -2.07 8.86 27.48
N ASP A 7 -2.22 9.00 26.17
CA ASP A 7 -2.61 7.89 25.28
C ASP A 7 -1.45 7.57 24.32
N THR A 8 -0.33 7.09 24.87
CA THR A 8 0.82 6.63 24.06
C THR A 8 1.00 5.12 24.26
N ASN A 9 1.13 4.38 23.15
CA ASN A 9 1.20 2.92 23.00
C ASN A 9 -0.07 2.14 23.42
N ARG A 10 -1.14 2.33 22.64
CA ARG A 10 -2.33 1.46 22.69
C ARG A 10 -2.49 0.71 21.38
N ILE A 11 -2.23 -0.59 21.40
CA ILE A 11 -2.57 -1.48 20.29
C ILE A 11 -4.06 -1.77 20.39
N SER A 12 -4.83 -1.25 19.43
CA SER A 12 -6.28 -1.49 19.33
C SER A 12 -6.51 -2.30 18.06
N ILE A 13 -6.89 -3.56 18.20
CA ILE A 13 -7.32 -4.37 17.05
C ILE A 13 -8.81 -4.09 16.85
N VAL A 14 -9.12 -3.48 15.72
CA VAL A 14 -10.48 -3.20 15.29
C VAL A 14 -10.85 -4.25 14.24
N SER A 15 -11.65 -5.24 14.64
CA SER A 15 -12.24 -6.21 13.71
C SER A 15 -13.69 -5.83 13.45
N ARG A 16 -14.06 -5.69 12.17
CA ARG A 16 -15.46 -5.75 11.73
C ARG A 16 -15.70 -7.13 11.14
N SER A 17 -16.30 -8.02 11.91
CA SER A 17 -16.82 -9.28 11.39
C SER A 17 -18.30 -9.11 11.05
N SER A 18 -18.59 -8.88 9.78
CA SER A 18 -19.90 -9.20 9.21
C SER A 18 -19.74 -10.53 8.46
N PRO A 19 -20.69 -11.48 8.55
CA PRO A 19 -20.78 -12.54 7.56
C PRO A 19 -20.92 -11.84 6.21
N VAL A 20 -19.98 -12.02 5.30
CA VAL A 20 -20.07 -11.50 3.94
C VAL A 20 -20.63 -12.62 3.07
N PRO A 21 -21.90 -12.56 2.63
CA PRO A 21 -22.34 -13.34 1.49
C PRO A 21 -21.59 -12.80 0.27
N VAL A 22 -20.84 -13.64 -0.41
CA VAL A 22 -20.17 -13.28 -1.66
C VAL A 22 -21.22 -13.36 -2.77
N GLU A 23 -21.79 -12.21 -3.14
CA GLU A 23 -22.79 -12.11 -4.21
C GLU A 23 -22.08 -11.87 -5.56
N ASN A 24 -22.38 -12.73 -6.55
CA ASN A 24 -21.80 -12.65 -7.88
C ASN A 24 -22.36 -11.42 -8.65
N GLY A 25 -21.53 -10.38 -8.79
CA GLY A 25 -21.85 -9.16 -9.52
C GLY A 25 -21.69 -9.29 -11.03
N GLU A 26 -22.83 -9.32 -11.71
CA GLU A 26 -23.02 -9.40 -13.16
C GLU A 26 -22.42 -8.20 -13.93
N ARG A 27 -21.87 -8.44 -15.12
CA ARG A 27 -21.30 -7.40 -16.02
C ARG A 27 -22.38 -6.45 -16.53
N THR A 28 -22.33 -5.18 -16.15
CA THR A 28 -23.04 -4.10 -16.87
C THR A 28 -22.09 -3.13 -17.56
N ARG A 29 -22.44 -2.86 -18.83
CA ARG A 29 -21.65 -2.21 -19.87
C ARG A 29 -21.39 -0.72 -19.61
N LEU A 30 -20.23 -0.28 -20.09
CA LEU A 30 -19.79 1.10 -20.25
C LEU A 30 -20.84 1.96 -20.98
N GLY A 31 -21.35 2.97 -20.27
CA GLY A 31 -22.15 4.06 -20.83
C GLY A 31 -21.25 5.24 -21.23
N CYS A 32 -21.29 5.55 -22.53
CA CYS A 32 -20.72 6.74 -23.14
C CYS A 32 -21.40 8.02 -22.59
N GLY A 33 -20.60 9.03 -22.22
CA GLY A 33 -21.10 10.33 -21.76
C GLY A 33 -20.08 11.43 -21.97
N SER A 34 -20.10 12.06 -23.14
CA SER A 34 -19.38 13.31 -23.39
C SER A 34 -20.16 14.46 -22.73
N THR A 35 -19.51 15.32 -21.95
CA THR A 35 -19.94 16.72 -21.81
C THR A 35 -18.79 17.64 -21.42
N ARG A 36 -18.92 18.90 -21.85
CA ARG A 36 -17.88 19.90 -22.10
C ARG A 36 -17.37 20.63 -20.85
N LEU A 37 -16.18 21.20 -21.05
CA LEU A 37 -15.52 22.33 -20.40
C LEU A 37 -16.33 23.16 -19.38
N ALA A 38 -15.71 23.39 -18.22
CA ALA A 38 -15.65 24.71 -17.61
C ALA A 38 -14.25 24.95 -17.04
N SER A 39 -13.53 25.87 -17.69
CA SER A 39 -12.23 26.41 -17.28
C SER A 39 -12.36 27.28 -16.04
N ASN A 40 -11.44 27.15 -15.07
CA ASN A 40 -11.01 28.23 -14.19
C ASN A 40 -9.75 27.83 -13.40
N LEU A 41 -8.56 27.98 -14.01
CA LEU A 41 -7.30 27.93 -13.28
C LEU A 41 -6.48 29.20 -13.57
N ARG A 42 -6.37 30.00 -12.51
CA ARG A 42 -5.63 31.25 -12.45
C ARG A 42 -4.13 30.93 -12.49
N ARG A 43 -3.48 31.45 -13.53
CA ARG A 43 -2.20 32.18 -13.51
C ARG A 43 -1.21 31.79 -12.40
N ALA A 44 -0.24 30.94 -12.74
CA ALA A 44 1.09 30.96 -12.12
C ALA A 44 2.15 30.88 -13.23
N ARG A 45 2.66 32.05 -13.63
CA ARG A 45 3.85 32.17 -14.49
C ARG A 45 5.04 31.57 -13.74
N ARG A 46 5.55 30.42 -14.18
CA ARG A 46 6.95 30.06 -13.96
C ARG A 46 7.65 30.00 -15.31
N ARG A 47 8.63 30.89 -15.45
CA ARG A 47 9.53 31.04 -16.58
C ARG A 47 10.35 29.75 -16.66
N PHE A 48 10.02 28.86 -17.59
CA PHE A 48 10.95 27.82 -18.02
C PHE A 48 11.73 28.40 -19.19
N GLU A 49 13.02 28.62 -18.99
CA GLU A 49 13.94 28.96 -20.08
C GLU A 49 14.01 27.78 -21.03
N SER A 50 13.52 27.97 -22.26
CA SER A 50 13.71 27.03 -23.34
C SER A 50 15.18 27.02 -23.73
N PHE A 51 15.85 25.90 -23.50
CA PHE A 51 17.14 25.57 -24.10
C PHE A 51 16.93 25.43 -25.62
N VAL A 52 17.05 26.53 -26.36
CA VAL A 52 16.94 26.49 -27.83
C VAL A 52 18.27 25.99 -28.38
N LEU A 53 18.24 24.75 -28.88
CA LEU A 53 19.32 24.18 -29.69
C LEU A 53 19.53 25.08 -30.92
N ARG A 54 20.62 25.85 -30.92
CA ARG A 54 20.93 26.80 -31.99
C ARG A 54 21.66 26.05 -33.11
N CYS A 55 20.92 25.45 -34.04
CA CYS A 55 21.49 24.94 -35.29
C CYS A 55 22.09 26.11 -36.08
N ARG A 56 23.42 26.11 -36.24
CA ARG A 56 24.17 27.10 -37.01
C ARG A 56 24.11 26.67 -38.48
N ALA A 57 23.14 27.18 -39.24
CA ALA A 57 23.13 27.00 -40.69
C ALA A 57 24.23 27.89 -41.31
N ALA A 58 25.20 27.25 -41.97
CA ALA A 58 26.25 27.90 -42.75
C ALA A 58 25.70 28.37 -44.11
N GLY A 59 26.15 29.54 -44.57
CA GLY A 59 26.30 29.84 -46.00
C GLY A 59 25.17 30.59 -46.73
N GLY A 60 25.22 31.93 -46.67
CA GLY A 60 25.17 32.85 -47.82
C GLY A 60 24.02 32.80 -48.84
N ARG A 61 23.07 33.75 -48.72
CA ARG A 61 22.79 34.84 -49.71
C ARG A 61 21.45 35.54 -49.38
N GLY A 62 21.50 36.87 -49.30
CA GLY A 62 20.36 37.80 -49.49
C GLY A 62 19.28 37.86 -48.40
N VAL A 63 19.52 38.62 -47.32
CA VAL A 63 18.42 39.03 -46.41
C VAL A 63 17.55 40.06 -47.11
N ARG A 64 16.38 39.66 -47.63
CA ARG A 64 15.35 40.63 -48.07
C ARG A 64 14.82 41.38 -46.84
N ARG A 65 15.15 42.66 -46.74
CA ARG A 65 14.53 43.60 -45.79
C ARG A 65 13.24 44.13 -46.40
N ASN A 66 12.15 44.11 -45.65
CA ASN A 66 10.93 44.85 -45.98
C ASN A 66 11.16 46.36 -45.72
N GLY A 67 10.30 47.23 -46.28
CA GLY A 67 10.46 48.69 -46.32
C GLY A 67 10.57 49.44 -44.98
N ARG A 68 10.67 48.74 -43.85
CA ARG A 68 10.97 49.28 -42.51
C ARG A 68 12.21 48.65 -41.85
N GLY A 69 13.06 47.96 -42.61
CA GLY A 69 14.38 47.52 -42.17
C GLY A 69 14.44 46.38 -41.13
N ARG A 70 13.33 45.70 -40.81
CA ARG A 70 13.35 44.56 -39.88
C ARG A 70 13.69 43.27 -40.63
N ALA A 71 14.63 42.49 -40.10
CA ALA A 71 14.94 41.18 -40.64
C ALA A 71 13.74 40.25 -40.45
N CYS A 72 13.16 39.76 -41.54
CA CYS A 72 12.22 38.63 -41.47
C CYS A 72 13.01 37.40 -41.03
N SER A 73 12.79 36.95 -39.80
CA SER A 73 13.23 35.59 -39.41
C SER A 73 12.42 34.60 -40.24
N PRO A 74 13.05 33.74 -41.06
CA PRO A 74 12.31 32.66 -41.68
C PRO A 74 11.96 31.69 -40.55
N TYR A 75 10.72 31.72 -40.09
CA TYR A 75 10.14 30.57 -39.41
C TYR A 75 10.12 29.44 -40.44
N VAL A 76 11.15 28.59 -40.40
CA VAL A 76 11.15 27.34 -41.16
C VAL A 76 10.09 26.47 -40.53
N VAL A 77 8.91 26.43 -41.16
CA VAL A 77 7.83 25.51 -40.77
C VAL A 77 8.34 24.11 -41.10
N ALA A 78 8.61 23.32 -40.06
CA ALA A 78 9.06 21.94 -40.25
C ALA A 78 8.01 21.16 -41.07
N PRO A 79 8.42 20.34 -42.05
CA PRO A 79 7.51 19.63 -42.92
C PRO A 79 6.62 18.66 -42.10
N PRO A 80 5.36 18.42 -42.51
CA PRO A 80 4.43 17.54 -41.78
C PRO A 80 4.99 16.13 -41.53
N ALA A 81 5.87 15.65 -42.41
CA ALA A 81 6.59 14.38 -42.25
C ALA A 81 7.52 14.35 -41.01
N ALA A 82 8.13 15.48 -40.62
CA ALA A 82 8.99 15.58 -39.45
C ALA A 82 8.20 15.50 -38.13
N TRP A 83 6.93 15.92 -38.15
CA TRP A 83 6.03 15.78 -37.00
C TRP A 83 5.55 14.34 -36.83
N LEU A 84 5.27 13.65 -37.94
CA LEU A 84 4.91 12.23 -37.96
C LEU A 84 6.04 11.34 -37.43
N THR A 85 7.29 11.58 -37.84
CA THR A 85 8.44 10.81 -37.33
C THR A 85 8.70 11.06 -35.85
N LEU A 86 8.53 12.29 -35.37
CA LEU A 86 8.64 12.63 -33.95
C LEU A 86 7.57 11.94 -33.10
N VAL A 87 6.30 11.91 -33.57
CA VAL A 87 5.19 11.26 -32.87
C VAL A 87 5.38 9.74 -32.82
N VAL A 88 5.82 9.13 -33.92
CA VAL A 88 6.12 7.68 -33.95
C VAL A 88 7.31 7.34 -33.04
N ALA A 89 8.36 8.16 -33.03
CA ALA A 89 9.50 7.97 -32.13
C ALA A 89 9.11 8.13 -30.65
N LEU A 90 8.25 9.11 -30.32
CA LEU A 90 7.71 9.29 -28.97
C LEU A 90 6.83 8.10 -28.55
N LEU A 91 5.95 7.62 -29.43
CA LEU A 91 5.12 6.43 -29.17
C LEU A 91 5.98 5.17 -28.97
N ALA A 92 6.99 4.95 -29.81
CA ALA A 92 7.93 3.84 -29.66
C ALA A 92 8.70 3.92 -28.33
N PHE A 93 9.15 5.13 -27.94
CA PHE A 93 9.81 5.35 -26.66
C PHE A 93 8.90 5.07 -25.46
N GLN A 94 7.63 5.49 -25.51
CA GLN A 94 6.63 5.20 -24.47
C GLN A 94 6.37 3.69 -24.34
N ILE A 95 6.29 2.96 -25.46
CA ILE A 95 6.11 1.49 -25.46
C ILE A 95 7.33 0.79 -24.83
N THR A 96 8.55 1.22 -25.18
CA THR A 96 9.77 0.64 -24.59
C THR A 96 9.91 0.92 -23.09
N LEU A 97 9.46 2.09 -22.62
CA LEU A 97 9.51 2.45 -21.20
C LEU A 97 8.53 1.60 -20.36
N ALA A 98 7.31 1.41 -20.84
CA ALA A 98 6.31 0.55 -20.17
C ALA A 98 6.73 -0.92 -20.13
N ALA A 99 7.41 -1.42 -21.16
CA ALA A 99 7.96 -2.78 -21.16
C ALA A 99 9.11 -2.94 -20.16
N ALA A 100 9.94 -1.92 -19.98
CA ALA A 100 11.04 -1.92 -19.02
C ALA A 100 10.54 -1.91 -17.55
N GLU A 101 9.46 -1.19 -17.26
CA GLU A 101 8.84 -1.18 -15.92
C GLU A 101 8.30 -2.57 -15.52
N ASN A 102 7.68 -3.29 -16.47
CA ASN A 102 7.20 -4.65 -16.24
C ASN A 102 8.31 -5.72 -16.17
N ALA A 103 9.56 -5.36 -16.48
CA ALA A 103 10.70 -6.28 -16.50
C ALA A 103 11.51 -6.28 -15.20
N LEU A 104 11.16 -5.46 -14.20
CA LEU A 104 11.83 -5.48 -12.91
C LEU A 104 11.42 -6.74 -12.11
N PRO A 105 12.38 -7.44 -11.48
CA PRO A 105 12.04 -8.56 -10.61
C PRO A 105 11.15 -8.08 -9.45
N PRO A 106 10.15 -8.87 -9.04
CA PRO A 106 9.32 -8.55 -7.89
C PRO A 106 10.17 -8.29 -6.63
N LEU A 107 9.83 -7.26 -5.86
CA LEU A 107 10.51 -6.95 -4.61
C LEU A 107 10.35 -8.14 -3.64
N ARG A 108 11.46 -8.80 -3.32
CA ARG A 108 11.54 -9.84 -2.30
C ARG A 108 12.36 -9.32 -1.13
N PRO A 109 11.74 -8.73 -0.10
CA PRO A 109 12.48 -8.27 1.06
C PRO A 109 12.94 -9.48 1.89
N PRO A 110 14.07 -9.39 2.62
CA PRO A 110 14.53 -10.46 3.51
C PRO A 110 13.58 -10.71 4.69
N ALA A 111 12.83 -9.67 5.09
CA ALA A 111 11.72 -9.77 6.01
C ALA A 111 10.59 -8.87 5.51
N VAL A 112 9.36 -9.37 5.50
CA VAL A 112 8.21 -8.63 4.95
C VAL A 112 7.62 -7.72 6.04
N PRO A 113 7.43 -6.42 5.79
CA PRO A 113 6.82 -5.51 6.77
C PRO A 113 5.33 -5.80 6.93
N LEU A 114 4.87 -5.96 8.17
CA LEU A 114 3.44 -6.16 8.49
C LEU A 114 2.88 -4.96 9.28
N ILE A 115 3.62 -4.50 10.28
CA ILE A 115 3.30 -3.33 11.09
C ILE A 115 4.59 -2.53 11.26
N THR A 116 4.61 -1.26 10.86
CA THR A 116 5.84 -0.45 10.81
C THR A 116 5.58 1.00 11.21
N HIS A 117 5.12 1.23 12.44
CA HIS A 117 4.80 2.59 12.92
C HIS A 117 6.02 3.31 13.49
N ASP A 118 6.70 2.66 14.42
CA ASP A 118 7.85 3.18 15.16
C ASP A 118 8.73 2.01 15.64
N PRO A 119 9.94 2.26 16.19
CA PRO A 119 10.82 1.19 16.64
C PRO A 119 10.20 0.24 17.66
N TYR A 120 9.23 0.66 18.48
CA TYR A 120 8.58 -0.21 19.48
C TYR A 120 7.42 -1.02 18.88
N PHE A 121 6.73 -0.47 17.87
CA PHE A 121 5.62 -1.14 17.19
C PHE A 121 5.98 -1.46 15.73
N SER A 122 6.96 -2.34 15.57
CA SER A 122 7.53 -2.78 14.29
C SER A 122 7.56 -4.31 14.20
N ILE A 123 6.63 -4.92 13.47
CA ILE A 123 6.43 -6.37 13.35
C ILE A 123 6.58 -6.83 11.90
N TRP A 124 7.36 -7.89 11.72
CA TRP A 124 7.84 -8.39 10.44
C TRP A 124 7.63 -9.90 10.30
N SER A 125 7.44 -10.36 9.06
CA SER A 125 7.49 -11.78 8.70
C SER A 125 8.91 -12.15 8.28
N PRO A 126 9.64 -13.00 9.03
CA PRO A 126 11.03 -13.34 8.74
C PRO A 126 11.19 -14.50 7.74
N ALA A 127 10.10 -14.96 7.12
CA ALA A 127 10.08 -16.10 6.20
C ALA A 127 9.50 -15.72 4.83
N ASP A 128 9.80 -16.56 3.83
CA ASP A 128 9.31 -16.44 2.45
C ASP A 128 7.78 -16.55 2.35
N LYS A 129 7.19 -17.39 3.21
CA LYS A 129 5.73 -17.50 3.36
C LYS A 129 5.34 -17.10 4.76
N LEU A 130 4.21 -16.40 4.86
CA LEU A 130 3.67 -15.89 6.12
C LEU A 130 3.31 -17.02 7.12
N THR A 131 3.13 -18.23 6.61
CA THR A 131 2.78 -19.44 7.37
C THR A 131 3.96 -20.22 7.91
N ASP A 132 5.19 -19.86 7.56
CA ASP A 132 6.38 -20.70 7.75
C ASP A 132 7.23 -20.28 8.95
N ALA A 133 6.97 -19.11 9.53
CA ALA A 133 7.60 -18.65 10.76
C ALA A 133 6.62 -17.78 11.57
N ASP A 134 6.85 -17.69 12.88
CA ASP A 134 6.21 -16.69 13.72
C ASP A 134 6.69 -15.27 13.37
N THR A 135 5.79 -14.29 13.47
CA THR A 135 6.16 -12.89 13.27
C THR A 135 7.05 -12.39 14.42
N VAL A 136 7.98 -11.51 14.07
CA VAL A 136 9.00 -11.00 15.00
C VAL A 136 9.00 -9.49 15.02
N HIS A 137 9.46 -8.95 16.14
CA HIS A 137 9.84 -7.56 16.23
C HIS A 137 11.06 -7.27 15.32
N TRP A 138 11.31 -6.02 14.95
CA TRP A 138 12.48 -5.68 14.12
C TRP A 138 13.83 -6.04 14.79
N THR A 139 13.86 -6.15 16.12
CA THR A 139 15.02 -6.63 16.89
C THR A 139 15.15 -8.16 16.93
N GLY A 140 14.18 -8.90 16.37
CA GLY A 140 14.12 -10.36 16.40
C GLY A 140 13.42 -10.95 17.64
N LYS A 141 13.01 -10.12 18.60
CA LYS A 141 12.17 -10.56 19.73
C LYS A 141 10.83 -11.13 19.23
N PRO A 142 10.21 -12.10 19.94
CA PRO A 142 8.89 -12.59 19.59
C PRO A 142 7.85 -11.47 19.69
N HIS A 143 7.17 -11.16 18.58
CA HIS A 143 5.95 -10.33 18.51
C HIS A 143 4.96 -11.04 17.60
N ARG A 144 4.35 -12.10 18.13
CA ARG A 144 3.54 -13.08 17.42
C ARG A 144 2.14 -12.55 17.13
N LEU A 145 1.86 -12.52 15.84
CA LEU A 145 0.54 -12.45 15.26
C LEU A 145 0.23 -13.82 14.67
N ARG A 146 -0.96 -14.33 14.95
CA ARG A 146 -1.44 -15.60 14.41
C ARG A 146 -2.77 -15.39 13.71
N CYS A 147 -2.95 -16.05 12.58
CA CYS A 147 -4.21 -16.01 11.85
C CYS A 147 -4.55 -17.38 11.31
N GLN A 148 -5.80 -17.80 11.55
CA GLN A 148 -6.39 -18.98 10.98
C GLN A 148 -7.62 -18.60 10.18
N VAL A 149 -7.93 -19.42 9.18
CA VAL A 149 -9.19 -19.36 8.44
C VAL A 149 -9.81 -20.74 8.40
N LEU A 150 -11.12 -20.81 8.67
CA LEU A 150 -11.91 -22.00 8.45
C LEU A 150 -12.66 -21.83 7.14
N ILE A 151 -12.43 -22.72 6.18
CA ILE A 151 -13.12 -22.76 4.88
C ILE A 151 -13.90 -24.07 4.83
N ASP A 152 -15.24 -23.99 4.81
CA ASP A 152 -16.16 -25.13 4.81
C ASP A 152 -15.84 -26.18 5.90
N GLY A 153 -15.46 -25.70 7.09
CA GLY A 153 -15.14 -26.53 8.24
C GLY A 153 -13.69 -27.03 8.30
N LYS A 154 -12.86 -26.77 7.29
CA LYS A 154 -11.42 -27.09 7.31
C LYS A 154 -10.61 -25.92 7.84
N VAL A 155 -9.75 -26.16 8.82
CA VAL A 155 -8.90 -25.14 9.45
C VAL A 155 -7.59 -25.02 8.68
N PHE A 156 -7.27 -23.81 8.24
CA PHE A 156 -6.00 -23.45 7.64
C PHE A 156 -5.30 -22.34 8.42
N ARG A 157 -3.97 -22.38 8.49
CA ARG A 157 -3.17 -21.24 8.96
C ARG A 157 -2.86 -20.28 7.82
N LEU A 158 -2.98 -18.99 8.10
CA LEU A 158 -2.62 -17.88 7.21
C LEU A 158 -1.35 -17.16 7.67
N MET A 159 -1.11 -17.10 8.99
CA MET A 159 0.00 -16.38 9.58
C MET A 159 0.44 -17.00 10.89
N GLY A 160 1.76 -17.11 11.07
CA GLY A 160 2.39 -17.72 12.23
C GLY A 160 2.50 -19.23 12.09
N GLU A 161 3.68 -19.77 12.42
CA GLU A 161 4.00 -21.19 12.27
C GLU A 161 3.16 -22.05 13.22
N GLU A 162 3.05 -21.61 14.47
CA GLU A 162 2.32 -22.30 15.54
C GLU A 162 0.83 -21.96 15.57
N ALA A 163 0.29 -21.32 14.53
CA ALA A 163 -1.13 -21.01 14.47
C ALA A 163 -2.00 -22.26 14.40
N GLY A 164 -1.48 -23.45 14.04
CA GLY A 164 -2.23 -24.71 13.96
C GLY A 164 -3.10 -24.81 12.69
N GLY A 165 -3.45 -26.04 12.31
CA GLY A 165 -4.06 -26.33 10.99
C GLY A 165 -3.02 -26.44 9.87
N SER A 166 -3.47 -26.81 8.67
CA SER A 166 -2.59 -26.88 7.49
C SER A 166 -2.26 -25.49 6.95
N ALA A 167 -1.05 -25.27 6.46
CA ALA A 167 -0.70 -24.02 5.79
C ALA A 167 -1.57 -23.82 4.54
N LEU A 168 -2.31 -22.70 4.48
CA LEU A 168 -3.01 -22.34 3.26
C LEU A 168 -1.97 -22.00 2.19
N SER A 169 -2.18 -22.50 0.97
CA SER A 169 -1.24 -22.27 -0.13
C SER A 169 -1.11 -20.79 -0.51
N GLN A 170 -0.02 -20.16 -0.09
CA GLN A 170 0.36 -18.80 -0.50
C GLN A 170 0.84 -18.79 -1.95
N THR A 171 0.14 -18.07 -2.81
CA THR A 171 0.41 -17.96 -4.25
C THR A 171 1.02 -16.64 -4.66
N GLY A 172 0.97 -15.61 -3.81
CA GLY A 172 1.53 -14.30 -4.12
C GLY A 172 1.86 -13.45 -2.89
N LEU A 173 2.80 -12.53 -3.09
CA LEU A 173 3.17 -11.48 -2.14
C LEU A 173 3.46 -10.20 -2.95
N GLU A 174 2.80 -9.10 -2.57
CA GLU A 174 3.05 -7.77 -3.10
C GLU A 174 3.37 -6.81 -1.95
N VAL A 175 4.50 -6.12 -2.05
CA VAL A 175 4.94 -5.12 -1.06
C VAL A 175 4.91 -3.75 -1.73
N LEU A 176 4.01 -2.91 -1.24
CA LEU A 176 3.74 -1.56 -1.72
C LEU A 176 4.12 -0.52 -0.65
N PRO A 177 4.24 0.77 -1.03
CA PRO A 177 4.65 1.82 -0.09
C PRO A 177 3.76 2.01 1.14
N THR A 178 2.51 1.55 1.13
CA THR A 178 1.56 1.64 2.26
C THR A 178 0.85 0.32 2.57
N ARG A 179 1.19 -0.76 1.86
CA ARG A 179 0.47 -2.03 1.93
C ARG A 179 1.38 -3.22 1.74
N THR A 180 1.11 -4.29 2.46
CA THR A 180 1.63 -5.62 2.19
C THR A 180 0.45 -6.54 1.93
N ILE A 181 0.44 -7.19 0.76
CA ILE A 181 -0.70 -7.99 0.30
C ILE A 181 -0.22 -9.42 0.07
N TYR A 182 -0.75 -10.35 0.86
CA TYR A 182 -0.57 -11.78 0.65
C TYR A 182 -1.78 -12.35 -0.09
N THR A 183 -1.52 -13.19 -1.08
CA THR A 183 -2.57 -13.92 -1.82
C THR A 183 -2.42 -15.41 -1.55
N PHE A 184 -3.54 -16.04 -1.21
CA PHE A 184 -3.66 -17.46 -0.96
C PHE A 184 -4.75 -18.05 -1.85
N ALA A 185 -4.57 -19.29 -2.30
CA ALA A 185 -5.56 -19.97 -3.13
C ALA A 185 -5.60 -21.46 -2.81
N GLU A 186 -6.69 -21.92 -2.21
CA GLU A 186 -6.90 -23.33 -1.88
C GLU A 186 -8.38 -23.60 -1.60
N SER A 187 -8.81 -24.87 -1.68
CA SER A 187 -10.18 -25.29 -1.35
C SER A 187 -11.29 -24.51 -2.06
N GLY A 188 -11.04 -24.06 -3.30
CA GLY A 188 -12.01 -23.30 -4.10
C GLY A 188 -12.08 -21.81 -3.76
N VAL A 189 -11.27 -21.30 -2.84
CA VAL A 189 -11.29 -19.88 -2.40
C VAL A 189 -9.96 -19.20 -2.73
N LEU A 190 -10.04 -18.02 -3.33
CA LEU A 190 -8.97 -17.03 -3.41
C LEU A 190 -9.11 -16.08 -2.21
N LEU A 191 -8.09 -15.99 -1.37
CA LEU A 191 -8.09 -15.12 -0.20
C LEU A 191 -6.93 -14.13 -0.28
N LYS A 192 -7.22 -12.85 -0.08
CA LYS A 192 -6.20 -11.80 0.11
C LYS A 192 -6.19 -11.35 1.56
N LEU A 193 -4.99 -11.25 2.11
CA LEU A 193 -4.70 -10.66 3.42
C LEU A 193 -3.85 -9.41 3.21
N THR A 194 -4.43 -8.25 3.50
CA THR A 194 -3.78 -6.95 3.31
C THR A 194 -3.50 -6.29 4.65
N PHE A 195 -2.22 -6.02 4.93
CA PHE A 195 -1.80 -5.09 5.96
C PHE A 195 -1.69 -3.70 5.32
N MET A 196 -2.35 -2.70 5.87
CA MET A 196 -2.35 -1.33 5.35
C MET A 196 -2.10 -0.32 6.46
N TRP A 197 -1.13 0.57 6.25
CA TRP A 197 -0.87 1.72 7.11
C TRP A 197 -1.17 3.00 6.34
N PRO A 198 -2.04 3.89 6.85
CA PRO A 198 -2.47 5.07 6.12
C PRO A 198 -1.44 6.21 6.21
N ALA A 199 -0.20 5.98 5.76
CA ALA A 199 0.85 7.01 5.76
C ALA A 199 0.62 8.04 4.63
N LEU A 200 -0.39 8.90 4.80
CA LEU A 200 -0.78 9.95 3.88
C LEU A 200 -0.15 11.29 4.30
N PRO A 201 0.93 11.78 3.65
CA PRO A 201 1.66 12.98 4.11
C PRO A 201 0.83 14.27 4.10
N TRP A 202 -0.24 14.30 3.31
CA TRP A 202 -1.17 15.44 3.21
C TRP A 202 -2.26 15.46 4.28
N ASP A 203 -2.39 14.39 5.06
CA ASP A 203 -3.38 14.26 6.13
C ASP A 203 -2.66 13.86 7.43
N ILE A 204 -2.18 14.87 8.15
CA ILE A 204 -1.39 14.67 9.37
C ILE A 204 -2.20 14.03 10.50
N ASP A 205 -3.52 14.23 10.51
CA ASP A 205 -4.41 13.63 11.51
C ASP A 205 -4.52 12.11 11.27
N VAL A 206 -4.55 11.68 10.01
CA VAL A 206 -4.49 10.26 9.67
C VAL A 206 -3.09 9.68 9.87
N LEU A 207 -2.04 10.39 9.45
CA LEU A 207 -0.65 9.96 9.57
C LEU A 207 -0.19 9.79 11.03
N SER A 208 -0.71 10.62 11.95
CA SER A 208 -0.36 10.58 13.38
C SER A 208 -1.03 9.44 14.16
N ARG A 209 -1.83 8.59 13.50
CA ARG A 209 -2.49 7.44 14.13
C ARG A 209 -1.63 6.18 13.95
N PRO A 210 -1.07 5.59 15.02
CA PRO A 210 -0.31 4.33 14.94
C PRO A 210 -1.25 3.14 14.78
N VAL A 211 -1.97 3.08 13.66
CA VAL A 211 -3.00 2.08 13.36
C VAL A 211 -2.65 1.36 12.06
N THR A 212 -2.54 0.04 12.13
CA THR A 212 -2.52 -0.84 10.94
C THR A 212 -3.91 -1.43 10.75
N TYR A 213 -4.44 -1.31 9.55
CA TYR A 213 -5.63 -2.03 9.12
C TYR A 213 -5.22 -3.39 8.57
N VAL A 214 -5.92 -4.43 9.01
CA VAL A 214 -5.79 -5.78 8.44
C VAL A 214 -7.11 -6.12 7.79
N THR A 215 -7.08 -6.35 6.48
CA THR A 215 -8.27 -6.60 5.66
C THR A 215 -8.17 -7.99 5.02
N TRP A 216 -9.27 -8.73 5.08
CA TRP A 216 -9.44 -10.00 4.37
C TRP A 216 -10.44 -9.81 3.24
N GLU A 217 -10.09 -10.27 2.05
CA GLU A 217 -10.98 -10.33 0.88
C GLU A 217 -11.00 -11.76 0.38
N ALA A 218 -12.20 -12.34 0.24
CA ALA A 218 -12.37 -13.71 -0.21
C ALA A 218 -13.24 -13.76 -1.47
N GLU A 219 -12.84 -14.57 -2.43
CA GLU A 219 -13.55 -14.79 -3.70
C GLU A 219 -13.63 -16.30 -3.98
N ALA A 220 -14.81 -16.78 -4.38
CA ALA A 220 -14.99 -18.16 -4.82
C ALA A 220 -14.39 -18.34 -6.22
N MET A 221 -13.50 -19.32 -6.38
CA MET A 221 -12.87 -19.66 -7.66
C MET A 221 -13.60 -20.78 -8.41
N ASP A 222 -14.45 -21.54 -7.72
CA ASP A 222 -15.12 -22.73 -8.28
C ASP A 222 -16.62 -22.51 -8.56
N GLY A 223 -17.11 -21.28 -8.36
CA GLY A 223 -18.50 -20.89 -8.56
C GLY A 223 -19.46 -21.38 -7.46
N LYS A 224 -18.97 -21.92 -6.34
CA LYS A 224 -19.79 -22.36 -5.20
C LYS A 224 -19.77 -21.33 -4.08
N GLU A 225 -20.79 -21.39 -3.22
CA GLU A 225 -20.79 -20.67 -1.96
C GLU A 225 -19.88 -21.38 -0.95
N HIS A 226 -19.07 -20.59 -0.24
CA HIS A 226 -18.17 -21.07 0.80
C HIS A 226 -18.47 -20.38 2.13
N ARG A 227 -18.40 -21.13 3.23
CA ARG A 227 -18.48 -20.57 4.59
C ARG A 227 -17.08 -20.31 5.11
N ILE A 228 -16.81 -19.05 5.43
CA ILE A 228 -15.50 -18.59 5.88
C ILE A 228 -15.61 -18.01 7.29
N PHE A 229 -14.74 -18.49 8.19
CA PHE A 229 -14.52 -17.85 9.50
C PHE A 229 -13.05 -17.50 9.64
N VAL A 230 -12.75 -16.29 10.08
CA VAL A 230 -11.38 -15.82 10.30
C VAL A 230 -11.16 -15.64 11.79
N ALA A 231 -10.07 -16.21 12.30
CA ALA A 231 -9.59 -15.99 13.66
C ALA A 231 -8.23 -15.30 13.61
N VAL A 232 -8.08 -14.25 14.41
CA VAL A 232 -6.83 -13.48 14.53
C VAL A 232 -6.48 -13.37 16.00
N VAL A 233 -5.22 -13.61 16.30
CA VAL A 233 -4.67 -13.49 17.65
C VAL A 233 -3.44 -12.60 17.56
N ALA A 234 -3.38 -11.61 18.43
CA ALA A 234 -2.16 -10.89 18.73
C ALA A 234 -1.74 -11.24 20.16
N SER A 235 -0.51 -11.73 20.31
CA SER A 235 0.02 -12.12 21.62
C SER A 235 0.15 -10.89 22.54
N ALA A 236 -0.01 -11.11 23.84
CA ALA A 236 0.20 -10.09 24.85
C ALA A 236 1.64 -9.56 24.89
N GLU A 237 2.59 -10.33 24.34
CA GLU A 237 3.99 -9.94 24.19
C GLU A 237 4.17 -8.63 23.42
N LEU A 238 3.23 -8.26 22.53
CA LEU A 238 3.25 -6.97 21.84
C LEU A 238 3.07 -5.76 22.78
N ALA A 239 2.65 -5.99 24.03
CA ALA A 239 2.33 -4.95 24.99
C ALA A 239 3.23 -4.96 26.24
N VAL A 240 4.27 -5.81 26.25
CA VAL A 240 5.22 -5.96 27.36
C VAL A 240 6.65 -6.03 26.82
N ASN A 241 7.62 -5.57 27.61
CA ASN A 241 9.05 -5.67 27.26
C ASN A 241 9.62 -7.06 27.60
N THR A 242 9.13 -7.68 28.68
CA THR A 242 9.51 -9.04 29.08
C THR A 242 8.29 -9.93 29.35
N PRO A 243 8.38 -11.26 29.10
CA PRO A 243 7.22 -12.15 29.17
C PRO A 243 6.61 -12.32 30.57
N ASP A 244 7.35 -11.99 31.63
CA ASP A 244 6.93 -12.08 33.02
C ASP A 244 6.08 -10.90 33.49
N GLN A 245 6.00 -9.82 32.70
CA GLN A 245 5.22 -8.64 33.08
C GLN A 245 3.72 -8.93 33.04
N GLU A 246 3.01 -8.52 34.10
CA GLU A 246 1.56 -8.61 34.14
C GLU A 246 0.91 -7.72 33.07
N VAL A 247 -0.10 -8.27 32.40
CA VAL A 247 -0.94 -7.54 31.44
C VAL A 247 -2.34 -7.35 31.98
N VAL A 248 -2.94 -6.22 31.62
CA VAL A 248 -4.36 -5.93 31.80
C VAL A 248 -5.02 -5.88 30.44
N TRP A 249 -6.18 -6.51 30.32
CA TRP A 249 -6.96 -6.50 29.10
C TRP A 249 -8.41 -6.12 29.39
N ASP A 250 -9.08 -5.59 28.37
CA ASP A 250 -10.46 -5.16 28.46
C ASP A 250 -11.14 -5.24 27.09
N SER A 251 -12.44 -5.51 27.08
CA SER A 251 -13.27 -5.54 25.88
C SER A 251 -14.35 -4.49 25.97
N ARG A 252 -14.47 -3.62 24.98
CA ARG A 252 -15.48 -2.54 24.98
C ARG A 252 -16.12 -2.39 23.61
N LYS A 253 -17.30 -1.76 23.59
CA LYS A 253 -17.87 -1.22 22.35
C LYS A 253 -17.53 0.26 22.22
N VAL A 254 -17.04 0.66 21.06
CA VAL A 254 -16.77 2.06 20.71
C VAL A 254 -17.54 2.37 19.43
N GLY A 255 -18.72 2.97 19.58
CA GLY A 255 -19.70 3.05 18.49
C GLY A 255 -20.06 1.65 17.99
N GLU A 256 -19.94 1.44 16.68
CA GLU A 256 -20.19 0.15 16.02
C GLU A 256 -19.01 -0.83 16.12
N LEU A 257 -17.90 -0.44 16.73
CA LEU A 257 -16.69 -1.26 16.80
C LEU A 257 -16.68 -2.09 18.08
N THR A 258 -16.40 -3.38 17.95
CA THR A 258 -15.95 -4.21 19.07
C THR A 258 -14.45 -4.04 19.20
N THR A 259 -13.99 -3.61 20.37
CA THR A 259 -12.57 -3.35 20.62
C THR A 259 -12.06 -4.25 21.73
N LEU A 260 -10.85 -4.76 21.52
CA LEU A 260 -10.04 -5.39 22.55
C LEU A 260 -8.85 -4.49 22.82
N LYS A 261 -8.60 -4.24 24.10
CA LYS A 261 -7.45 -3.49 24.59
C LYS A 261 -6.61 -4.43 25.44
N ILE A 262 -5.30 -4.38 25.24
CA ILE A 262 -4.32 -5.03 26.10
C ILE A 262 -3.15 -4.09 26.35
N GLY A 263 -2.56 -4.17 27.54
CA GLY A 263 -1.43 -3.32 27.94
C GLY A 263 -0.72 -3.93 29.14
N SER A 264 0.58 -3.66 29.31
CA SER A 264 1.24 -3.91 30.59
C SER A 264 0.51 -3.19 31.73
N LYS A 265 0.37 -3.87 32.88
CA LYS A 265 -0.20 -3.26 34.09
C LYS A 265 0.66 -2.09 34.57
N GLU A 266 1.97 -2.28 34.50
CA GLU A 266 2.96 -1.26 34.81
C GLU A 266 3.40 -0.55 33.54
N GLN A 267 3.25 0.78 33.51
CA GLN A 267 3.68 1.65 32.40
C GLN A 267 4.60 2.75 32.92
N PRO A 268 5.86 2.42 33.27
CA PRO A 268 6.79 3.41 33.81
C PRO A 268 7.34 4.29 32.68
N VAL A 269 6.59 5.37 32.37
CA VAL A 269 6.87 6.31 31.28
C VAL A 269 8.30 6.87 31.39
N LEU A 270 9.11 6.65 30.35
CA LEU A 270 10.51 7.11 30.23
C LEU A 270 11.49 6.53 31.26
N ALA A 271 11.11 5.50 32.01
CA ALA A 271 12.01 4.86 32.97
C ALA A 271 12.94 3.80 32.34
N LYS A 272 12.68 3.43 31.08
CA LYS A 272 13.40 2.38 30.34
C LYS A 272 13.99 2.95 29.05
N LYS A 273 15.06 2.31 28.57
CA LYS A 273 15.74 2.59 27.30
C LYS A 273 15.84 1.30 26.51
N GLY A 274 15.85 1.41 25.19
CA GLY A 274 15.81 0.27 24.27
C GLY A 274 14.87 0.60 23.13
N ASP A 275 14.88 -0.24 22.11
CA ASP A 275 13.97 -0.12 20.98
C ASP A 275 12.83 -1.15 21.04
N ASP A 276 12.72 -1.86 22.17
CA ASP A 276 11.85 -2.99 22.45
C ASP A 276 11.17 -2.90 23.83
#